data_AF-X1A6Z4-F1
#
_entry.id   AF-X1A6Z4-F1
#
_cell.length_a   1.000
_cell.length_b   1.000
_cell.length_c   1.000
_cell.angle_alpha   90.00
_cell.angle_beta   90.00
_cell.angle_gamma   90.00
#
_symmetry.space_group_name_H-M   'P 1'
#
loop_
_entity.id
_entity.type
_entity.pdbx_description
1 polymer ?
#
loop_
_entity_poly.entity_id
_entity_poly.type
_entity_poly.pdbx_seq_one_letter_code
_entity_poly.pdbx_strand_id
1 'polypeptide(L)' 'MVEQGGHIYPGISLAYEIKGRDINNDILFVGTERGLESKLVPREGFEIIKIKARG' A
#
# COMPACT_ATOMS: atom_id res chain seq x y z
N MET A 1 1.94 -12.13 -18.27
CA MET A 1 2.13 -10.80 -17.68
C MET A 1 1.42 -10.81 -16.33
N VAL A 2 2.12 -11.19 -15.27
CA VAL A 2 1.55 -11.20 -13.91
C VAL A 2 1.78 -9.78 -13.38
N GLU A 3 0.82 -8.90 -13.64
CA GLU A 3 0.90 -7.51 -13.21
C GLU A 3 0.78 -7.43 -11.68
N GLN A 4 1.52 -6.50 -11.09
CA GLN A 4 1.81 -6.29 -9.66
C GLN A 4 0.58 -6.04 -8.75
N GLY A 5 -0.64 -6.33 -9.22
CA GLY A 5 -1.87 -6.27 -8.43
C GLY A 5 -1.96 -7.37 -7.36
N GLY A 6 -1.34 -8.54 -7.59
CA GLY A 6 -1.49 -9.69 -6.70
C GLY A 6 -1.01 -9.48 -5.26
N HIS A 7 -0.07 -8.56 -5.03
CA HIS A 7 0.49 -8.31 -3.69
C HIS A 7 -0.06 -7.06 -3.02
N ILE A 8 -0.52 -6.07 -3.79
CA ILE A 8 -1.00 -4.82 -3.19
C ILE A 8 -2.36 -4.99 -2.51
N TYR A 9 -3.27 -5.79 -3.08
CA TYR A 9 -4.57 -6.04 -2.45
C TYR A 9 -4.43 -6.77 -1.10
N PRO A 10 -3.63 -7.85 -0.97
CA PRO A 10 -3.32 -8.42 0.35
C PRO A 10 -2.73 -7.40 1.34
N GLY A 11 -1.84 -6.52 0.90
CA GLY A 11 -1.28 -5.46 1.75
C GLY A 11 -2.34 -4.48 2.26
N ILE A 12 -3.27 -4.08 1.40
CA ILE A 12 -4.40 -3.22 1.76
C ILE A 12 -5.37 -3.94 2.72
N SER A 13 -5.69 -5.21 2.47
CA SER A 13 -6.54 -6.00 3.38
C SER A 13 -5.91 -6.12 4.77
N LEU A 14 -4.60 -6.31 4.84
CA LEU A 14 -3.88 -6.34 6.12
C LEU A 14 -3.92 -4.98 6.83
N ALA A 15 -3.76 -3.88 6.10
CA ALA A 15 -3.86 -2.53 6.65
C ALA A 15 -5.23 -2.26 7.28
N TYR A 16 -6.32 -2.67 6.62
CA TYR A 16 -7.67 -2.58 7.18
C TYR A 16 -7.83 -3.43 8.45
N GLU A 17 -7.34 -4.66 8.44
CA GLU A 17 -7.41 -5.54 9.62
C GLU A 17 -6.66 -4.95 10.83
N ILE A 18 -5.43 -4.45 10.62
CA ILE A 18 -4.64 -3.83 11.70
C ILE A 18 -5.34 -2.58 12.24
N LYS A 19 -5.88 -1.73 11.35
CA LYS A 19 -6.60 -0.52 11.75
C LYS A 19 -7.96 -0.81 12.40
N GLY A 20 -8.59 -1.93 12.04
CA GLY A 20 -9.82 -2.43 12.66
C GLY A 20 -9.60 -2.94 14.09
N ARG A 21 -8.40 -3.42 14.42
CA ARG A 21 -8.05 -3.87 15.79
C ARG A 21 -7.78 -2.70 16.75
N ASP A 22 -7.10 -1.66 16.26
CA ASP A 22 -6.91 -0.41 16.99
C ASP A 22 -6.79 0.74 15.99
N ILE A 23 -7.68 1.74 16.14
CA ILE A 23 -7.73 2.91 15.27
C ILE A 23 -6.49 3.80 15.42
N ASN A 24 -5.77 3.70 16.54
CA ASN A 24 -4.53 4.43 16.80
C ASN A 24 -3.32 3.83 16.06
N ASN A 25 -3.49 2.72 15.34
CA ASN A 25 -2.43 2.16 14.54
C ASN A 25 -2.16 3.05 13.30
N ASP A 26 -0.91 3.52 13.20
CA ASP A 26 -0.41 4.21 12.03
C ASP A 26 0.05 3.22 10.97
N ILE A 27 -0.47 3.38 9.76
CA ILE A 27 -0.16 2.53 8.61
C ILE A 27 0.46 3.37 7.52
N LEU A 28 1.69 3.00 7.14
CA LEU A 28 2.45 3.64 6.07
C LEU A 28 2.87 2.59 5.05
N PHE A 29 2.54 2.82 3.78
CA PHE A 29 3.05 2.03 2.67
C PHE A 29 4.33 2.67 2.12
N VAL A 30 5.26 1.84 1.66
CA VAL A 30 6.47 2.27 0.97
C VAL A 30 6.55 1.53 -0.35
N GLY A 31 6.66 2.28 -1.45
CA GLY A 31 6.64 1.71 -2.79
C GLY A 31 7.41 2.58 -3.79
N THR A 32 7.41 2.16 -5.06
CA THR A 32 8.06 2.94 -6.11
C THR A 32 7.09 3.91 -6.79
N GLU A 33 7.62 4.89 -7.52
CA GLU A 33 6.78 5.76 -8.36
C GLU A 33 6.07 5.00 -9.50
N ARG A 34 6.60 3.83 -9.89
CA ARG A 34 6.12 3.03 -11.00
C ARG A 34 5.47 1.75 -10.47
N GLY A 35 4.23 1.86 -9.98
CA GLY A 35 3.46 0.71 -9.50
C GLY A 35 1.98 1.03 -9.30
N LEU A 36 1.13 0.00 -9.31
CA LEU A 36 -0.31 0.14 -9.03
C LEU A 36 -0.57 0.67 -7.62
N GLU A 37 0.30 0.34 -6.67
CA GLU A 37 0.29 0.84 -5.29
C GLU A 37 0.28 2.37 -5.19
N SER A 38 0.99 3.07 -6.08
CA SER A 38 1.06 4.54 -6.11
C SER A 38 -0.29 5.22 -6.39
N LYS A 39 -1.26 4.46 -6.92
CA LYS A 39 -2.63 4.90 -7.22
C LYS A 39 -3.65 4.28 -6.26
N LEU A 40 -3.50 3.00 -5.94
CA LEU A 40 -4.47 2.27 -5.12
C LEU A 40 -4.36 2.64 -3.64
N VAL A 41 -3.16 2.76 -3.08
CA VAL A 41 -2.99 3.02 -1.64
C VAL A 41 -3.61 4.37 -1.22
N PRO A 42 -3.36 5.50 -1.93
CA PRO A 42 -4.03 6.76 -1.60
C PRO A 42 -5.55 6.71 -1.79
N ARG A 43 -6.04 5.93 -2.77
CA ARG A 43 -7.47 5.78 -3.04
C ARG A 43 -8.19 5.08 -1.90
N GLU A 44 -7.52 4.16 -1.22
CA GLU A 44 -8.04 3.46 -0.03
C GLU A 44 -7.82 4.26 1.28
N GLY A 45 -7.29 5.47 1.20
CA GLY A 45 -7.11 6.36 2.36
C GLY A 45 -5.87 6.08 3.21
N PHE A 46 -4.92 5.30 2.70
CA PHE A 46 -3.65 5.04 3.36
C PHE A 46 -2.54 5.94 2.80
N GLU A 47 -1.56 6.25 3.65
CA GLU A 47 -0.39 7.01 3.23
C GLU A 47 0.61 6.12 2.48
N ILE A 48 1.23 6.68 1.43
CA ILE A 48 2.33 6.02 0.71
C ILE A 48 3.51 6.97 0.51
N ILE A 49 4.69 6.55 0.97
CA ILE A 49 5.95 7.19 0.62
C ILE A 49 6.54 6.51 -0.61
N LYS A 50 6.86 7.32 -1.62
CA LYS A 50 7.46 6.86 -2.87
C LYS A 50 8.98 7.00 -2.78
N ILE A 51 9.68 5.89 -2.98
CA ILE A 51 11.14 5.87 -3.04
C ILE A 51 11.62 5.60 -4.46
N LYS A 52 12.77 6.21 -4.82
CA LYS A 52 13.47 5.89 -6.07
C LYS A 52 14.22 4.59 -5.89
N ALA A 53 13.60 3.48 -6.24
CA ALA A 53 14.31 2.22 -6.40
C ALA A 53 14.94 2.18 -7.80
N ARG A 54 16.28 2.09 -7.87
CA ARG A 54 16.99 1.65 -9.08
C ARG A 54 17.27 0.16 -8.88
N GLY A 55 16.47 -0.68 -9.54
CA GLY A 55 16.76 -2.10 -9.74
C GLY A 55 17.37 -2.30 -11.12
#